data_AF-A0AA88L995-F1
#
_entry.id   AF-A0AA88L995-F1
#
_cell.length_a   1.000
_cell.length_b   1.000
_cell.length_c   1.000
_cell.angle_alpha   90.00
_cell.angle_beta   90.00
_cell.angle_gamma   90.00
#
_symmetry.space_group_name_H-M   'P 1'
#
loop_
_entity.id
_entity.type
_entity.pdbx_description
1 polymer ?
#
loop_
_entity_poly.entity_id
_entity_poly.type
_entity_poly.pdbx_seq_one_letter_code
_entity_poly.pdbx_strand_id
1 'polypeptide(L)'
;MFSFDSATNWVGIPPSLNNYVAANYDGKWYFGLVKTVFHEEEDAEILFLHPPGPAPSFYWPQRGDLCIIPLEHIISTVDAPQSSSTGRIYYFKKEYIRKNIEQFFGIIGKYMLHEVVNKSIDLPEFQGETDDICKAKCLEASKIIQSAVIVEDTCLCFNALEGLPGPYIKWFLSKLGPEGLHRMLEGWEDKSGYALCTFAFHTGDPKDDVLLFKGMTDGTIVSPRGPRNFGWDPCFQPLGYEQTYAEMSKDLKNSISHRGRALEALKKYFVKSSK
;
A
#
# COMPACT_ATOMS: atom_id res chain seq x y z
N MET A 1 31.75 -17.42 -7.54
CA MET A 1 30.97 -18.19 -6.55
C MET A 1 31.12 -17.45 -5.23
N PHE A 2 30.27 -16.45 -4.99
CA PHE A 2 30.28 -15.68 -3.75
C PHE A 2 29.10 -16.19 -2.91
N SER A 3 29.43 -16.92 -1.84
CA SER A 3 28.49 -17.23 -0.78
C SER A 3 28.16 -15.92 -0.08
N PHE A 4 26.90 -15.52 -0.14
CA PHE A 4 26.36 -14.46 0.70
C PHE A 4 25.91 -15.12 1.99
N ASP A 5 26.56 -14.78 3.10
CA ASP A 5 26.16 -15.20 4.43
C ASP A 5 24.86 -14.45 4.80
N SER A 6 23.72 -15.13 4.74
CA SER A 6 22.37 -14.55 4.91
C SER A 6 22.08 -14.02 6.32
N ALA A 7 22.98 -14.27 7.28
CA ALA A 7 22.99 -13.66 8.60
C ALA A 7 23.32 -12.14 8.57
N THR A 8 23.87 -11.61 7.48
CA THR A 8 24.46 -10.25 7.44
C THR A 8 23.48 -9.08 7.16
N ASN A 9 22.18 -9.35 6.96
CA ASN A 9 21.19 -8.33 6.55
C ASN A 9 20.24 -7.84 7.65
N TRP A 10 20.46 -8.23 8.90
CA TRP A 10 19.69 -7.75 10.05
C TRP A 10 20.36 -6.55 10.70
N VAL A 11 19.59 -5.50 10.98
CA VAL A 11 19.96 -4.52 12.00
C VAL A 11 19.34 -5.04 13.30
N GLY A 12 20.17 -5.28 14.33
CA GLY A 12 19.73 -5.77 15.64
C GLY A 12 19.60 -7.30 15.75
N ILE A 13 18.55 -7.75 16.44
CA ILE A 13 18.38 -9.16 16.82
C ILE A 13 17.79 -9.95 15.64
N PRO A 14 18.51 -10.93 15.07
CA PRO A 14 17.97 -11.78 14.02
C PRO A 14 16.84 -12.68 14.57
N PRO A 15 15.95 -13.20 13.70
CA PRO A 15 14.95 -14.17 14.10
C PRO A 15 15.62 -15.39 14.74
N SER A 16 15.18 -15.74 15.94
CA SER A 16 15.63 -16.93 16.66
C SER A 16 14.45 -17.60 17.35
N LEU A 17 14.65 -18.84 17.78
CA LEU A 17 13.65 -19.64 18.47
C LEU A 17 12.94 -18.84 19.57
N ASN A 18 11.61 -18.86 19.56
CA ASN A 18 10.72 -18.16 20.49
C ASN A 18 10.74 -16.63 20.42
N ASN A 19 11.43 -16.02 19.46
CA ASN A 19 11.23 -14.60 19.17
C ASN A 19 9.89 -14.38 18.48
N TYR A 20 9.22 -13.29 18.84
CA TYR A 20 8.11 -12.82 18.05
C TYR A 20 8.67 -12.10 16.83
N VAL A 21 7.98 -12.24 15.70
CA VAL A 21 8.35 -11.60 14.46
C VAL A 21 7.12 -11.01 13.77
N ALA A 22 7.36 -9.94 13.02
CA ALA A 22 6.49 -9.57 11.92
C ALA A 22 7.05 -10.22 10.64
N ALA A 23 6.19 -10.83 9.83
CA ALA A 23 6.59 -11.50 8.59
C ALA A 23 5.64 -11.15 7.46
N ASN A 24 6.15 -11.05 6.24
CA ASN A 24 5.33 -11.02 5.03
C ASN A 24 5.02 -12.45 4.61
N TYR A 25 3.76 -12.72 4.32
CA TYR A 25 3.30 -14.00 3.83
C TYR A 25 2.21 -13.75 2.80
N ASP A 26 2.41 -14.25 1.58
CA ASP A 26 1.50 -14.06 0.45
C ASP A 26 1.09 -12.59 0.21
N GLY A 27 2.06 -11.67 0.34
CA GLY A 27 1.86 -10.24 0.10
C GLY A 27 1.10 -9.49 1.20
N LYS A 28 0.79 -10.16 2.33
CA LYS A 28 0.23 -9.56 3.55
C LYS A 28 1.24 -9.68 4.68
N TRP A 29 1.21 -8.77 5.64
CA TRP A 29 2.05 -8.89 6.83
C TRP A 29 1.30 -9.61 7.95
N TYR A 30 2.00 -10.28 8.86
CA TYR A 30 1.44 -11.06 9.98
C TYR A 30 2.36 -11.00 11.20
N PHE A 31 1.79 -11.18 12.40
CA PHE A 31 2.57 -11.47 13.60
C PHE A 31 2.63 -12.97 13.85
N GLY A 32 3.83 -13.46 14.13
CA GLY A 32 4.06 -14.85 14.47
C GLY A 32 5.14 -15.04 15.52
N LEU A 33 5.23 -16.27 15.99
CA LEU A 33 6.25 -16.74 16.92
C LEU A 33 7.16 -17.71 16.19
N VAL A 34 8.46 -17.44 16.16
CA VAL A 34 9.44 -18.34 15.57
C VAL A 34 9.48 -19.64 16.36
N LYS A 35 9.25 -20.76 15.68
CA LYS A 35 9.31 -22.11 16.25
C LYS A 35 10.57 -22.85 15.87
N THR A 36 11.12 -22.59 14.68
CA THR A 36 12.38 -23.16 14.23
C THR A 36 13.03 -22.19 13.24
N VAL A 37 14.36 -22.15 13.19
CA VAL A 37 15.12 -21.46 12.14
C VAL A 37 15.99 -22.49 11.42
N PHE A 38 15.83 -22.58 10.11
CA PHE A 38 16.54 -23.48 9.22
C PHE A 38 17.63 -22.69 8.51
N HIS A 39 18.82 -22.67 9.10
CA HIS A 39 19.92 -21.80 8.63
C HIS A 39 20.49 -22.23 7.28
N GLU A 40 20.47 -23.53 6.95
CA GLU A 40 20.99 -24.03 5.66
C GLU A 40 20.03 -23.71 4.51
N GLU A 41 18.73 -23.76 4.76
CA GLU A 41 17.64 -23.52 3.82
C GLU A 41 17.21 -22.05 3.74
N GLU A 42 17.76 -21.21 4.62
CA GLU A 42 17.37 -19.80 4.79
C GLU A 42 15.88 -19.58 5.08
N ASP A 43 15.28 -20.50 5.84
CA ASP A 43 13.86 -20.50 6.19
C ASP A 43 13.65 -20.41 7.71
N ALA A 44 12.43 -20.07 8.13
CA ALA A 44 11.98 -20.23 9.50
C ALA A 44 10.55 -20.78 9.55
N GLU A 45 10.29 -21.65 10.53
CA GLU A 45 8.94 -22.07 10.86
C GLU A 45 8.31 -21.06 11.82
N ILE A 46 7.21 -20.44 11.41
CA ILE A 46 6.52 -19.41 12.15
C ILE A 46 5.13 -19.89 12.53
N LEU A 47 4.82 -19.84 13.83
CA LEU A 47 3.46 -19.99 14.33
C LEU A 47 2.73 -18.66 14.21
N PHE A 48 1.77 -18.54 13.29
CA PHE A 48 1.01 -17.31 13.10
C PHE A 48 0.01 -17.09 14.23
N LEU A 49 0.00 -15.87 14.76
CA LEU A 49 -0.83 -15.51 15.90
C LEU A 49 -1.94 -14.55 15.51
N HIS A 50 -1.66 -13.57 14.65
CA HIS A 50 -2.62 -12.53 14.30
C HIS A 50 -2.36 -11.96 12.89
N PRO A 51 -3.40 -11.83 12.04
CA PRO A 51 -3.35 -10.98 10.85
C PRO A 51 -3.53 -9.50 11.24
N PRO A 52 -3.16 -8.55 10.37
CA PRO A 52 -3.36 -7.13 10.59
C PRO A 52 -4.78 -6.73 10.23
N GLY A 53 -5.52 -6.24 11.23
CA GLY A 53 -6.88 -5.73 11.07
C GLY A 53 -7.98 -6.80 11.15
N PRO A 54 -9.26 -6.37 11.22
CA PRO A 54 -10.40 -7.29 11.23
C PRO A 54 -10.54 -7.95 9.85
N ALA A 55 -10.19 -9.23 9.74
CA ALA A 55 -10.24 -9.95 8.48
C ALA A 55 -11.69 -10.34 8.12
N PRO A 56 -12.28 -9.84 7.01
CA PRO A 56 -13.70 -10.09 6.70
C PRO A 56 -13.97 -11.41 5.96
N SER A 57 -12.95 -12.12 5.47
CA SER A 57 -13.16 -13.38 4.74
C SER A 57 -11.85 -14.13 4.48
N PHE A 58 -11.83 -15.41 4.88
CA PHE A 58 -10.99 -16.53 4.43
C PHE A 58 -9.62 -16.19 3.81
N TYR A 59 -8.54 -16.26 4.59
CA TYR A 59 -7.19 -16.52 4.08
C TYR A 59 -6.38 -17.37 5.07
N TRP A 60 -5.64 -18.34 4.53
CA TRP A 60 -4.50 -18.98 5.18
C TRP A 60 -3.34 -17.98 5.22
N PRO A 61 -2.55 -17.90 6.29
CA PRO A 61 -2.61 -18.69 7.51
C PRO A 61 -3.61 -18.14 8.54
N GLN A 62 -4.30 -19.05 9.22
CA GLN A 62 -5.12 -18.79 10.39
C GLN A 62 -4.27 -18.63 11.66
N ARG A 63 -4.89 -18.07 12.70
CA ARG A 63 -4.29 -18.06 14.03
C ARG A 63 -4.06 -19.50 14.50
N GLY A 64 -2.80 -19.84 14.77
CA GLY A 64 -2.37 -21.17 15.19
C GLY A 64 -1.69 -21.98 14.08
N ASP A 65 -1.69 -21.50 12.83
CA ASP A 65 -1.03 -22.20 11.74
C ASP A 65 0.50 -22.09 11.86
N LEU A 66 1.18 -23.19 11.61
CA LEU A 66 2.63 -23.24 11.43
C LEU A 66 2.95 -23.16 9.94
N CYS A 67 3.77 -22.19 9.56
CA CYS A 67 4.15 -21.99 8.17
C CYS A 67 5.66 -21.82 8.05
N ILE A 68 6.23 -22.44 7.02
CA ILE A 68 7.61 -22.18 6.61
C ILE A 68 7.64 -20.87 5.84
N ILE A 69 8.51 -19.96 6.26
CA ILE A 69 8.67 -18.63 5.68
C ILE A 69 10.16 -18.42 5.40
N PRO A 70 10.53 -18.01 4.18
CA PRO A 70 11.87 -17.53 3.88
C PRO A 70 12.30 -16.45 4.86
N LEU A 71 13.51 -16.55 5.40
CA LEU A 71 14.05 -15.56 6.34
C LEU A 71 13.97 -14.15 5.76
N GLU A 72 14.08 -14.01 4.43
CA GLU A 72 13.92 -12.74 3.70
C GLU A 72 12.56 -12.08 3.81
N HIS A 73 11.51 -12.86 4.07
CA HIS A 73 10.18 -12.33 4.30
C HIS A 73 9.93 -11.94 5.75
N ILE A 74 10.83 -12.27 6.68
CA ILE A 74 10.73 -11.80 8.06
C ILE A 74 11.14 -10.33 8.11
N ILE A 75 10.22 -9.51 8.61
CA ILE A 75 10.26 -8.06 8.55
C ILE A 75 11.09 -7.48 9.68
N SER A 76 10.79 -7.94 10.88
CA SER A 76 11.37 -7.46 12.13
C SER A 76 11.23 -8.53 13.18
N THR A 77 12.20 -8.64 14.08
CA THR A 77 11.93 -9.20 15.40
C THR A 77 11.14 -8.18 16.21
N VAL A 78 10.17 -8.64 16.99
CA VAL A 78 9.33 -7.79 17.85
C VAL A 78 9.44 -8.28 19.28
N ASP A 79 9.36 -7.35 20.22
CA ASP A 79 9.36 -7.71 21.63
C ASP A 79 8.15 -8.60 21.95
N ALA A 80 8.27 -9.41 23.00
CA ALA A 80 7.15 -10.20 23.48
C ALA A 80 5.95 -9.29 23.76
N PRO A 81 4.77 -9.60 23.18
CA PRO A 81 3.61 -8.73 23.30
C PRO A 81 3.16 -8.66 24.75
N GLN A 82 2.87 -7.45 25.22
CA GLN A 82 2.23 -7.25 26.52
C GLN A 82 0.75 -7.59 26.40
N SER A 83 0.23 -8.35 27.38
CA SER A 83 -1.18 -8.72 27.42
C SER A 83 -1.98 -7.65 28.16
N SER A 84 -3.10 -7.23 27.56
CA SER A 84 -4.07 -6.29 28.14
C SER A 84 -5.48 -6.89 28.10
N SER A 85 -6.44 -6.26 28.77
CA SER A 85 -7.85 -6.68 28.76
C SER A 85 -8.53 -6.61 27.39
N THR A 86 -7.94 -5.90 26.42
CA THR A 86 -8.51 -5.69 25.07
C THR A 86 -7.68 -6.34 23.95
N GLY A 87 -6.58 -7.03 24.27
CA GLY A 87 -5.74 -7.72 23.28
C GLY A 87 -4.24 -7.70 23.59
N ARG A 88 -3.43 -7.99 22.56
CA ARG A 88 -1.97 -7.97 22.61
C ARG A 88 -1.44 -6.73 21.91
N ILE A 89 -0.55 -6.00 22.56
CA ILE A 89 0.13 -4.84 21.98
C ILE A 89 1.55 -5.26 21.59
N TYR A 90 1.93 -4.99 20.35
CA TYR A 90 3.25 -5.28 19.80
C TYR A 90 4.02 -3.97 19.62
N TYR A 91 5.25 -3.92 20.13
CA TYR A 91 6.13 -2.77 19.98
C TYR A 91 7.19 -3.09 18.93
N PHE A 92 7.32 -2.20 17.95
CA PHE A 92 8.40 -2.23 16.98
C PHE A 92 9.50 -1.28 17.45
N LYS A 93 10.71 -1.81 17.63
CA LYS A 93 11.90 -0.98 17.83
C LYS A 93 12.60 -0.84 16.50
N LYS A 94 12.94 0.40 16.14
CA LYS A 94 13.66 0.76 14.91
C LYS A 94 14.96 -0.03 14.71
N GLU A 95 15.53 -0.53 15.80
CA GLU A 95 16.76 -1.31 15.84
C GLU A 95 16.62 -2.77 15.38
N TYR A 96 15.41 -3.29 15.13
CA TYR A 96 15.16 -4.73 14.89
C TYR A 96 14.65 -5.09 13.48
N ILE A 97 14.77 -4.16 12.52
CA ILE A 97 14.20 -4.26 11.17
C ILE A 97 15.22 -4.82 10.17
N ARG A 98 14.79 -5.69 9.24
CA ARG A 98 15.63 -6.21 8.13
C ARG A 98 15.95 -5.11 7.11
N LYS A 99 17.21 -4.99 6.67
CA LYS A 99 17.68 -3.97 5.70
C LYS A 99 16.89 -3.91 4.39
N ASN A 100 16.35 -5.03 3.91
CA ASN A 100 15.56 -5.03 2.66
C ASN A 100 14.13 -4.52 2.84
N ILE A 101 13.64 -4.40 4.07
CA ILE A 101 12.38 -3.70 4.37
C ILE A 101 12.61 -2.21 4.61
N GLU A 102 13.83 -1.81 4.94
CA GLU A 102 14.32 -0.49 4.58
C GLU A 102 14.45 -0.28 3.06
N GLN A 103 13.95 -1.13 2.16
CA GLN A 103 13.72 -0.74 0.75
C GLN A 103 12.24 -0.45 0.47
N PHE A 104 11.29 -1.12 1.14
CA PHE A 104 9.87 -0.73 1.05
C PHE A 104 9.59 0.53 1.91
N PHE A 105 10.14 0.55 3.13
CA PHE A 105 10.35 1.76 3.93
C PHE A 105 11.60 2.54 3.52
N GLY A 106 12.40 2.12 2.53
CA GLY A 106 13.53 2.94 2.02
C GLY A 106 13.21 3.74 0.81
N ILE A 107 12.39 3.20 -0.09
CA ILE A 107 11.86 3.98 -1.19
C ILE A 107 11.10 5.20 -0.62
N ILE A 108 10.52 5.09 0.58
CA ILE A 108 9.89 6.19 1.31
C ILE A 108 10.84 6.81 2.37
N GLY A 109 11.51 6.03 3.20
CA GLY A 109 12.33 6.44 4.36
C GLY A 109 13.83 6.66 4.11
N LYS A 110 14.39 6.28 2.94
CA LYS A 110 15.71 6.78 2.50
C LYS A 110 15.65 8.26 2.11
N TYR A 111 14.44 8.80 1.99
CA TYR A 111 14.13 10.16 1.56
C TYR A 111 13.22 10.92 2.53
N MET A 112 12.74 10.28 3.60
CA MET A 112 11.95 10.85 4.68
C MET A 112 12.73 10.70 5.98
N LEU A 113 13.14 11.80 6.61
CA LEU A 113 13.75 11.83 7.94
C LEU A 113 12.81 11.34 9.07
N HIS A 114 11.61 10.82 8.74
CA HIS A 114 10.52 10.52 9.65
C HIS A 114 9.90 9.14 9.40
N GLU A 115 9.53 8.43 10.48
CA GLU A 115 8.82 7.15 10.44
C GLU A 115 7.38 7.35 9.95
N VAL A 116 6.95 6.56 8.96
CA VAL A 116 5.56 6.57 8.47
C VAL A 116 4.79 5.44 9.13
N VAL A 117 3.79 5.79 9.94
CA VAL A 117 2.93 4.84 10.66
C VAL A 117 1.57 4.78 10.00
N ASN A 118 1.12 3.59 9.58
CA ASN A 118 -0.24 3.40 9.11
C ASN A 118 -1.23 3.47 10.28
N LYS A 119 -2.23 4.35 10.18
CA LYS A 119 -3.35 4.42 11.12
C LYS A 119 -4.67 4.34 10.36
N SER A 120 -5.50 3.38 10.72
CA SER A 120 -6.88 3.32 10.24
C SER A 120 -7.71 4.32 11.01
N ILE A 121 -8.27 5.30 10.32
CA ILE A 121 -9.21 6.28 10.85
C ILE A 121 -10.42 6.31 9.93
N ASP A 122 -11.61 6.45 10.52
CA ASP A 122 -12.83 6.64 9.75
C ASP A 122 -12.88 8.11 9.30
N LEU A 123 -12.87 8.32 7.99
CA LEU A 123 -12.93 9.65 7.40
C LEU A 123 -14.16 9.72 6.48
N PRO A 124 -14.86 10.86 6.45
CA PRO A 124 -15.93 11.06 5.50
C PRO A 124 -15.42 11.00 4.06
N GLU A 125 -16.20 10.37 3.18
CA GLU A 125 -15.98 10.43 1.72
C GLU A 125 -16.69 11.67 1.18
N PHE A 126 -15.92 12.73 0.97
CA PHE A 126 -16.43 14.00 0.46
C PHE A 126 -16.84 13.91 -1.02
N GLN A 127 -17.67 14.86 -1.44
CA GLN A 127 -18.03 15.05 -2.85
C GLN A 127 -17.45 16.38 -3.33
N GLY A 128 -17.11 16.47 -4.61
CA GLY A 128 -16.55 17.67 -5.23
C GLY A 128 -15.41 17.31 -6.20
N GLU A 129 -14.59 18.31 -6.49
CA GLU A 129 -13.40 18.12 -7.29
C GLU A 129 -12.32 17.33 -6.54
N THR A 130 -11.49 16.61 -7.30
CA THR A 130 -10.50 15.67 -6.75
C THR A 130 -9.55 16.30 -5.74
N ASP A 131 -9.11 17.54 -5.99
CA ASP A 131 -8.20 18.27 -5.10
C ASP A 131 -8.88 18.70 -3.80
N ASP A 132 -10.11 19.16 -3.89
CA ASP A 132 -10.86 19.64 -2.73
C ASP A 132 -11.23 18.48 -1.81
N ILE A 133 -11.62 17.33 -2.38
CA ILE A 133 -11.83 16.08 -1.64
C ILE A 133 -10.55 15.68 -0.90
N CYS A 134 -9.41 15.63 -1.60
CA CYS A 134 -8.13 15.24 -1.01
C CYS A 134 -7.71 16.19 0.13
N LYS A 135 -7.85 17.49 -0.08
CA LYS A 135 -7.54 18.51 0.94
C LYS A 135 -8.44 18.37 2.17
N ALA A 136 -9.76 18.28 1.98
CA ALA A 136 -10.70 18.13 3.07
C ALA A 136 -10.43 16.85 3.88
N LYS A 137 -10.19 15.72 3.20
CA LYS A 137 -9.84 14.43 3.82
C LYS A 137 -8.54 14.50 4.61
N CYS A 138 -7.52 15.19 4.08
CA CYS A 138 -6.24 15.40 4.75
C CYS A 138 -6.39 16.28 6.01
N LEU A 139 -7.17 17.37 5.92
CA LEU A 139 -7.43 18.25 7.06
C LEU A 139 -8.21 17.53 8.17
N GLU A 140 -9.25 16.75 7.83
CA GLU A 140 -9.96 15.95 8.82
C GLU A 140 -9.07 14.91 9.48
N ALA A 141 -8.22 14.22 8.70
CA ALA A 141 -7.22 13.31 9.24
C ALA A 141 -6.26 14.03 10.20
N SER A 142 -5.78 15.22 9.82
CA SER A 142 -4.88 16.02 10.64
C SER A 142 -5.52 16.46 11.95
N LYS A 143 -6.81 16.81 11.96
CA LYS A 143 -7.56 17.18 13.18
C LYS A 143 -7.68 16.02 14.15
N ILE A 144 -7.93 14.80 13.64
CA ILE A 144 -8.08 13.59 14.46
C ILE A 144 -6.71 13.14 15.01
N ILE A 145 -5.70 13.11 14.15
CA ILE A 145 -4.37 12.58 14.48
C ILE A 145 -3.52 13.59 15.26
N GLN A 146 -3.78 14.89 15.09
CA GLN A 146 -3.03 16.00 15.71
C GLN A 146 -1.53 15.92 15.45
N SER A 147 -1.16 15.50 14.24
CA SER A 147 0.23 15.37 13.78
C SER A 147 0.27 15.44 12.27
N ALA A 148 1.47 15.31 11.70
CA ALA A 148 1.67 15.21 10.28
C ALA A 148 0.94 13.99 9.73
N VAL A 149 0.20 14.17 8.63
CA VAL A 149 -0.61 13.12 8.01
C VAL A 149 -0.40 13.11 6.50
N ILE A 150 -0.47 11.91 5.94
CA ILE A 150 -0.57 11.69 4.49
C ILE A 150 -1.84 10.89 4.27
N VAL A 151 -2.70 11.37 3.37
CA VAL A 151 -3.84 10.61 2.86
C VAL A 151 -3.68 10.38 1.36
N GLU A 152 -4.32 9.35 0.83
CA GLU A 152 -4.31 9.00 -0.59
C GLU A 152 -5.75 8.93 -1.09
N ASP A 153 -5.99 9.47 -2.28
CA ASP A 153 -7.21 9.22 -3.04
C ASP A 153 -6.89 8.79 -4.48
N THR A 154 -7.75 7.96 -5.06
CA THR A 154 -7.54 7.36 -6.39
C THR A 154 -8.81 7.49 -7.22
N CYS A 155 -8.67 8.09 -8.39
CA CYS A 155 -9.74 8.34 -9.34
C CYS A 155 -9.49 7.55 -10.64
N LEU A 156 -10.58 7.16 -11.30
CA LEU A 156 -10.57 6.74 -12.69
C LEU A 156 -11.51 7.67 -13.47
N CYS A 157 -10.95 8.42 -14.40
CA CYS A 157 -11.60 9.53 -15.08
C CYS A 157 -11.81 9.19 -16.55
N PHE A 158 -13.03 9.29 -17.06
CA PHE A 158 -13.33 9.08 -18.47
C PHE A 158 -13.43 10.43 -19.16
N ASN A 159 -12.68 10.64 -20.24
CA ASN A 159 -12.64 11.94 -20.92
C ASN A 159 -14.00 12.29 -21.54
N ALA A 160 -14.68 11.30 -22.12
CA ALA A 160 -16.03 11.43 -22.66
C ALA A 160 -17.09 11.84 -21.63
N LEU A 161 -16.84 11.62 -20.33
CA LEU A 161 -17.72 12.02 -19.23
C LEU A 161 -17.13 13.17 -18.40
N GLU A 162 -16.28 13.99 -19.02
CA GLU A 162 -15.65 15.15 -18.40
C GLU A 162 -14.94 14.80 -17.07
N GLY A 163 -14.33 13.61 -17.01
CA GLY A 163 -13.57 13.13 -15.86
C GLY A 163 -14.36 12.28 -14.86
N LEU A 164 -15.67 12.10 -15.03
CA LEU A 164 -16.45 11.12 -14.26
C LEU A 164 -16.10 9.66 -14.68
N PRO A 165 -16.27 8.66 -13.79
CA PRO A 165 -16.76 8.76 -12.42
C PRO A 165 -15.75 9.39 -11.44
N GLY A 166 -14.48 9.51 -11.81
CA GLY A 166 -13.46 10.24 -11.05
C GLY A 166 -13.34 9.74 -9.61
N PRO A 167 -13.51 10.61 -8.60
CA PRO A 167 -13.40 10.24 -7.18
C PRO A 167 -14.50 9.27 -6.73
N TYR A 168 -15.58 9.14 -7.52
CA TYR A 168 -16.70 8.25 -7.21
C TYR A 168 -16.49 6.81 -7.71
N ILE A 169 -15.34 6.52 -8.32
CA ILE A 169 -15.07 5.23 -8.97
C ILE A 169 -15.35 4.01 -8.09
N LYS A 170 -15.09 4.09 -6.78
CA LYS A 170 -15.40 3.02 -5.81
C LYS A 170 -16.87 2.58 -5.89
N TRP A 171 -17.79 3.54 -5.94
CA TRP A 171 -19.23 3.27 -5.96
C TRP A 171 -19.65 2.72 -7.32
N PHE A 172 -19.19 3.33 -8.41
CA PHE A 172 -19.48 2.85 -9.76
C PHE A 172 -18.97 1.43 -9.97
N LEU A 173 -17.72 1.15 -9.61
CA LEU A 173 -17.15 -0.20 -9.67
C LEU A 173 -17.96 -1.20 -8.85
N SER A 174 -18.37 -0.84 -7.62
CA SER A 174 -19.13 -1.76 -6.76
C SER A 174 -20.49 -2.17 -7.31
N LYS A 175 -21.11 -1.33 -8.14
CA LYS A 175 -22.45 -1.56 -8.71
C LYS A 175 -22.39 -2.13 -10.12
N LEU A 176 -21.42 -1.70 -10.90
CA LEU A 176 -21.34 -1.99 -12.33
C LEU A 176 -20.32 -3.09 -12.65
N GLY A 177 -19.32 -3.29 -11.79
CA GLY A 177 -18.13 -4.07 -12.10
C GLY A 177 -17.30 -3.44 -13.25
N PRO A 178 -16.12 -4.00 -13.54
CA PRO A 178 -15.31 -3.57 -14.69
C PRO A 178 -16.09 -3.62 -16.02
N GLU A 179 -16.96 -4.61 -16.18
CA GLU A 179 -17.78 -4.78 -17.38
C GLU A 179 -18.76 -3.61 -17.54
N GLY A 180 -19.45 -3.24 -16.47
CA GLY A 180 -20.37 -2.11 -16.52
C GLY A 180 -19.65 -0.76 -16.65
N LEU A 181 -18.45 -0.60 -16.09
CA LEU A 181 -17.61 0.59 -16.32
C LEU A 181 -17.27 0.77 -17.81
N HIS A 182 -16.91 -0.30 -18.51
CA HIS A 182 -16.73 -0.26 -19.97
C HIS A 182 -18.04 0.06 -20.70
N ARG A 183 -19.15 -0.57 -20.30
CA ARG A 183 -20.47 -0.32 -20.91
C ARG A 183 -20.96 1.12 -20.78
N MET A 184 -20.60 1.83 -19.71
CA MET A 184 -20.93 3.25 -19.56
C MET A 184 -20.48 4.11 -20.74
N LEU A 185 -19.42 3.66 -21.43
CA LEU A 185 -18.87 4.39 -22.56
C LEU A 185 -19.38 3.91 -23.91
N GLU A 186 -20.22 2.86 -24.03
CA GLU A 186 -20.64 2.27 -25.32
C GLU A 186 -21.12 3.31 -26.35
N GLY A 187 -21.93 4.28 -25.92
CA GLY A 187 -22.48 5.34 -26.77
C GLY A 187 -21.52 6.47 -27.16
N TRP A 188 -20.28 6.47 -26.65
CA TRP A 188 -19.28 7.52 -26.90
C TRP A 188 -18.22 7.04 -27.89
N GLU A 189 -17.80 7.86 -28.85
CA GLU A 189 -16.66 7.48 -29.70
C GLU A 189 -15.35 7.49 -28.91
N ASP A 190 -15.18 8.48 -28.04
CA ASP A 190 -14.03 8.59 -27.15
C ASP A 190 -14.12 7.59 -25.99
N LYS A 191 -13.14 6.68 -25.94
CA LYS A 191 -12.95 5.71 -24.85
C LYS A 191 -11.74 6.06 -23.98
N SER A 192 -11.09 7.18 -24.24
CA SER A 192 -9.91 7.61 -23.51
C SER A 192 -10.27 8.03 -22.09
N GLY A 193 -9.29 7.90 -21.21
CA GLY A 193 -9.42 8.28 -19.82
C GLY A 193 -8.07 8.21 -19.14
N TYR A 194 -8.06 8.52 -17.85
CA TYR A 194 -6.84 8.50 -17.06
C TYR A 194 -7.10 7.98 -15.65
N ALA A 195 -6.11 7.29 -15.12
CA ALA A 195 -6.04 6.99 -13.70
C ALA A 195 -5.27 8.12 -13.00
N LEU A 196 -5.82 8.64 -11.90
CA LEU A 196 -5.21 9.70 -11.10
C LEU A 196 -5.05 9.21 -9.66
N CYS A 197 -3.86 9.35 -9.11
CA CYS A 197 -3.60 9.20 -7.68
C CYS A 197 -3.15 10.55 -7.13
N THR A 198 -3.71 10.94 -6.00
CA THR A 198 -3.31 12.15 -5.27
C THR A 198 -2.95 11.76 -3.85
N PHE A 199 -1.70 11.99 -3.47
CA PHE A 199 -1.31 12.05 -2.06
C PHE A 199 -1.51 13.49 -1.56
N ALA A 200 -2.13 13.64 -0.39
CA ALA A 200 -2.26 14.91 0.30
C ALA A 200 -1.52 14.84 1.63
N PHE A 201 -0.65 15.82 1.88
CA PHE A 201 0.16 15.93 3.09
C PHE A 201 -0.17 17.21 3.85
N HIS A 202 -0.25 17.08 5.17
CA HIS A 202 -0.38 18.21 6.08
C HIS A 202 0.56 17.99 7.26
N THR A 203 1.17 19.06 7.79
CA THR A 203 2.18 18.99 8.86
C THR A 203 1.59 18.77 10.24
N GLY A 204 0.31 19.08 10.42
CA GLY A 204 -0.35 19.12 11.72
C GLY A 204 -0.44 20.53 12.32
N ASP A 205 0.32 21.50 11.81
CA ASP A 205 0.18 22.91 12.20
C ASP A 205 -1.05 23.51 11.50
N PRO A 206 -2.04 24.05 12.24
CA PRO A 206 -3.23 24.67 11.64
C PRO A 206 -2.95 25.87 10.72
N LYS A 207 -1.72 26.39 10.70
CA LYS A 207 -1.31 27.51 9.83
C LYS A 207 -0.80 27.04 8.46
N ASP A 208 -0.48 25.77 8.31
CA ASP A 208 0.08 25.24 7.07
C ASP A 208 -1.04 24.85 6.09
N ASP A 209 -0.78 25.01 4.81
CA ASP A 209 -1.67 24.52 3.76
C ASP A 209 -1.44 23.03 3.49
N VAL A 210 -2.47 22.35 2.99
CA VAL A 210 -2.32 20.98 2.47
C VAL A 210 -1.54 20.98 1.17
N LEU A 211 -0.50 20.15 1.10
CA LEU A 211 0.29 19.91 -0.10
C LEU A 211 -0.24 18.70 -0.87
N LEU A 212 -0.43 18.86 -2.18
CA LEU A 212 -0.91 17.79 -3.06
C LEU A 212 0.19 17.29 -3.98
N PHE A 213 0.30 15.97 -4.11
CA PHE A 213 1.26 15.28 -4.97
C PHE A 213 0.50 14.33 -5.87
N LYS A 214 0.51 14.60 -7.16
CA LYS A 214 -0.30 13.88 -8.15
C LYS A 214 0.56 13.00 -9.03
N GLY A 215 -0.03 11.89 -9.43
CA GLY A 215 0.47 11.07 -10.51
C GLY A 215 -0.69 10.61 -11.36
N MET A 216 -0.51 10.69 -12.67
CA MET A 216 -1.54 10.39 -13.64
C MET A 216 -0.99 9.38 -14.65
N THR A 217 -1.83 8.47 -15.12
CA THR A 217 -1.52 7.61 -16.26
C THR A 217 -2.68 7.68 -17.24
N ASP A 218 -2.42 8.18 -18.44
CA ASP A 218 -3.37 8.17 -19.54
C ASP A 218 -3.57 6.75 -20.07
N GLY A 219 -4.74 6.50 -20.65
CA GLY A 219 -5.09 5.21 -21.20
C GLY A 219 -6.46 5.19 -21.86
N THR A 220 -7.00 4.00 -21.97
CA THR A 220 -8.28 3.74 -22.62
C THR A 220 -9.08 2.75 -21.80
N ILE A 221 -10.39 2.98 -21.73
CA ILE A 221 -11.33 2.07 -21.08
C ILE A 221 -11.73 1.00 -22.08
N VAL A 222 -11.38 -0.24 -21.77
CA VAL A 222 -11.52 -1.38 -22.68
C VAL A 222 -12.42 -2.45 -22.10
N SER A 223 -12.92 -3.34 -22.95
CA SER A 223 -13.59 -4.56 -22.50
C SER A 223 -12.67 -5.30 -21.52
N PRO A 224 -13.15 -5.67 -20.32
CA PRO A 224 -12.27 -6.12 -19.25
C PRO A 224 -11.45 -7.39 -19.55
N ARG A 225 -10.13 -7.35 -19.33
CA ARG A 225 -9.20 -8.49 -19.49
C ARG A 225 -8.30 -8.69 -18.28
N GLY A 226 -7.78 -9.90 -18.08
CA GLY A 226 -6.94 -10.28 -16.93
C GLY A 226 -7.72 -10.64 -15.65
N PRO A 227 -7.03 -10.92 -14.53
CA PRO A 227 -7.66 -11.31 -13.26
C PRO A 227 -8.55 -10.20 -12.66
N ARG A 228 -9.69 -10.56 -12.06
CA ARG A 228 -10.62 -9.59 -11.42
C ARG A 228 -10.30 -9.31 -9.94
N ASN A 229 -9.05 -9.57 -9.56
CA ASN A 229 -8.63 -9.56 -8.16
C ASN A 229 -8.42 -8.13 -7.63
N PHE A 230 -8.29 -7.13 -8.51
CA PHE A 230 -7.94 -5.76 -8.12
C PHE A 230 -8.73 -4.69 -8.86
N GLY A 231 -9.79 -4.22 -8.23
CA GLY A 231 -10.45 -2.96 -8.60
C GLY A 231 -10.93 -2.90 -10.05
N TRP A 232 -10.70 -1.76 -10.67
CA TRP A 232 -11.03 -1.45 -12.07
C TRP A 232 -9.87 -1.73 -13.04
N ASP A 233 -8.73 -2.25 -12.56
CA ASP A 233 -7.58 -2.60 -13.41
C ASP A 233 -7.93 -3.39 -14.68
N PRO A 234 -8.89 -4.34 -14.65
CA PRO A 234 -9.20 -5.13 -15.83
C PRO A 234 -9.75 -4.32 -16.99
N CYS A 235 -10.37 -3.16 -16.75
CA CYS A 235 -10.97 -2.33 -17.79
C CYS A 235 -10.10 -1.13 -18.19
N PHE A 236 -8.88 -1.02 -17.67
CA PHE A 236 -7.99 0.11 -17.97
C PHE A 236 -6.72 -0.36 -18.68
N GLN A 237 -6.54 0.09 -19.92
CA GLN A 237 -5.33 -0.14 -20.71
C GLN A 237 -4.50 1.16 -20.75
N PRO A 238 -3.33 1.21 -20.09
CA PRO A 238 -2.49 2.40 -20.11
C PRO A 238 -1.94 2.67 -21.52
N LEU A 239 -1.78 3.95 -21.85
CA LEU A 239 -1.26 4.39 -23.15
C LEU A 239 0.13 3.80 -23.42
N GLY A 240 0.33 3.27 -24.63
CA GLY A 240 1.59 2.65 -25.04
C GLY A 240 1.72 1.17 -24.70
N TYR A 241 0.65 0.54 -24.18
CA TYR A 241 0.62 -0.89 -23.86
C TYR A 241 -0.64 -1.55 -24.45
N GLU A 242 -0.53 -2.84 -24.77
CA GLU A 242 -1.65 -3.68 -25.23
C GLU A 242 -2.36 -4.42 -24.06
N GLN A 243 -1.68 -4.51 -22.92
CA GLN A 243 -2.17 -5.16 -21.71
C GLN A 243 -3.00 -4.19 -20.86
N THR A 244 -4.06 -4.69 -20.24
CA THR A 244 -4.72 -3.97 -19.13
C THR A 244 -3.83 -3.98 -17.89
N TYR A 245 -4.08 -3.10 -16.92
CA TYR A 245 -3.35 -3.16 -15.64
C TYR A 245 -3.46 -4.52 -14.94
N ALA A 246 -4.56 -5.24 -15.12
CA ALA A 246 -4.73 -6.56 -14.53
C ALA A 246 -3.86 -7.62 -15.21
N GLU A 247 -3.55 -7.46 -16.49
CA GLU A 247 -2.70 -8.37 -17.26
C GLU A 247 -1.19 -8.11 -17.07
N MET A 248 -0.83 -6.98 -16.45
CA MET A 248 0.56 -6.60 -16.22
C MET A 248 1.14 -7.29 -14.99
N SER A 249 2.45 -7.57 -15.03
CA SER A 249 3.19 -7.91 -13.82
C SER A 249 3.17 -6.74 -12.84
N LYS A 250 3.26 -7.04 -11.54
CA LYS A 250 3.25 -6.03 -10.48
C LYS A 250 4.38 -5.01 -10.67
N ASP A 251 5.57 -5.45 -11.06
CA ASP A 251 6.73 -4.59 -11.26
C ASP A 251 6.53 -3.62 -12.43
N LEU A 252 6.03 -4.12 -13.56
CA LEU A 252 5.75 -3.29 -14.72
C LEU A 252 4.67 -2.26 -14.38
N LYS A 253 3.55 -2.69 -13.79
CA LYS A 253 2.47 -1.79 -13.36
C LYS A 253 3.01 -0.70 -12.43
N ASN A 254 3.78 -1.06 -11.42
CA ASN A 254 4.34 -0.11 -10.45
C ASN A 254 5.20 0.96 -11.13
N SER A 255 6.00 0.58 -12.14
CA SER A 255 6.89 1.50 -12.85
C SER A 255 6.17 2.60 -13.65
N ILE A 256 4.94 2.35 -14.11
CA ILE A 256 4.16 3.30 -14.93
C ILE A 256 2.93 3.88 -14.23
N SER A 257 2.55 3.32 -13.09
CA SER A 257 1.28 3.64 -12.44
C SER A 257 1.21 5.08 -11.94
N HIS A 258 0.02 5.65 -12.04
CA HIS A 258 -0.43 6.87 -11.40
C HIS A 258 -0.02 6.96 -9.92
N ARG A 259 -0.20 5.89 -9.14
CA ARG A 259 0.27 5.83 -7.74
C ARG A 259 1.79 5.93 -7.63
N GLY A 260 2.54 5.19 -8.44
CA GLY A 260 4.00 5.26 -8.46
C GLY A 260 4.51 6.67 -8.79
N ARG A 261 3.88 7.35 -9.76
CA ARG A 261 4.17 8.74 -10.13
C ARG A 261 3.86 9.73 -9.00
N ALA A 262 2.72 9.57 -8.33
CA ALA A 262 2.32 10.41 -7.20
C ALA A 262 3.29 10.27 -6.02
N LEU A 263 3.68 9.02 -5.72
CA LEU A 263 4.65 8.70 -4.68
C LEU A 263 6.03 9.28 -5.00
N GLU A 264 6.44 9.28 -6.27
CA GLU A 264 7.70 9.91 -6.67
C GLU A 264 7.69 11.44 -6.51
N ALA A 265 6.55 12.09 -6.79
CA ALA A 265 6.38 13.51 -6.51
C ALA A 265 6.46 13.82 -5.01
N LEU A 266 5.81 13.00 -4.18
CA LEU A 266 5.88 13.10 -2.71
C LEU A 266 7.32 12.94 -2.21
N LYS A 267 8.05 11.92 -2.68
CA LYS A 267 9.46 11.72 -2.30
C LYS A 267 10.31 12.94 -2.64
N LYS A 268 10.22 13.46 -3.87
CA LYS A 268 11.03 14.61 -4.32
C LYS A 268 10.87 15.82 -3.40
N TYR A 269 9.66 16.04 -2.87
CA TYR A 269 9.41 17.09 -1.88
C TYR A 269 10.23 16.86 -0.60
N PHE A 270 10.13 15.69 0.01
CA PHE A 270 10.87 15.41 1.26
C PHE A 270 12.39 15.36 1.08
N VAL A 271 12.89 14.93 -0.09
CA VAL A 271 14.33 15.01 -0.42
C VAL A 271 14.80 16.46 -0.49
N LYS A 272 14.01 17.34 -1.14
CA LYS A 272 14.39 18.74 -1.30
C LYS A 272 14.35 19.50 0.03
N SER A 273 13.38 19.20 0.89
CA SER A 273 13.21 19.83 2.19
C SER A 273 14.19 19.35 3.27
N SER A 274 14.98 18.30 2.97
CA SER A 274 16.01 17.75 3.88
C SER A 274 17.42 18.33 3.63
N LYS A 275 17.54 19.33 2.74
CA LYS A 275 18.76 20.12 2.50
C LYS A 275 18.59 21.51 3.07
#